data_AF-A0A3B4FS60-F1
#
_entry.id   AF-A0A3B4FS60-F1
#
_cell.length_a   1.000
_cell.length_b   1.000
_cell.length_c   1.000
_cell.angle_alpha   90.00
_cell.angle_beta   90.00
_cell.angle_gamma   90.00
#
_symmetry.space_group_name_H-M   'P 1'
#
loop_
_entity.id
_entity.type
_entity.pdbx_description
1 polymer ?
#
loop_
_entity_poly.entity_id
_entity_poly.type
_entity_poly.pdbx_seq_one_letter_code
_entity_poly.pdbx_strand_id
1 'polypeptide(L)'
;ILMSICFSLLHIFLLFAGVSGVTVLTQKPVLSVRKGETATMDCNLGTVTGSAARWYKQIPGGVPQFVLWFRYDSSSPTYGSGFSFPKFTSTHQSSSDYRLIIKNVEEGDSAVYYCKTWDNSVNEYVSQ
;
A
#
# COMPACT_ATOMS: atom_id res chain seq x y z
N ILE A 1 0.77 -49.51 24.26
CA ILE A 1 1.06 -48.21 24.91
C ILE A 1 2.10 -47.42 24.10
N LEU A 2 3.27 -47.98 23.74
CA LEU A 2 4.28 -47.27 22.92
C LEU A 2 3.78 -46.81 21.53
N MET A 3 2.89 -47.55 20.86
CA MET A 3 2.39 -47.18 19.54
C MET A 3 1.41 -45.98 19.58
N SER A 4 0.60 -45.84 20.65
CA SER A 4 -0.35 -44.72 20.79
C SER A 4 0.35 -43.38 20.98
N ILE A 5 1.50 -43.36 21.68
CA ILE A 5 2.24 -42.14 22.01
C ILE A 5 2.88 -41.55 20.73
N CYS A 6 3.27 -42.40 19.78
CA CYS A 6 3.87 -42.00 18.51
C CYS A 6 2.87 -41.29 17.58
N PHE A 7 1.61 -41.75 17.53
CA PHE A 7 0.55 -41.11 16.73
C PHE A 7 0.10 -39.76 17.31
N SER A 8 0.13 -39.59 18.64
CA SER A 8 -0.18 -38.31 19.30
C SER A 8 0.87 -37.24 19.00
N LEU A 9 2.15 -37.60 18.96
CA LEU A 9 3.26 -36.68 18.65
C LEU A 9 3.30 -36.27 17.17
N LEU A 10 2.87 -37.14 16.25
CA LEU A 10 2.80 -36.84 14.82
C LEU A 10 1.72 -35.79 14.48
N HIS A 11 0.62 -35.75 15.24
CA HIS A 11 -0.43 -34.74 15.09
C HIS A 11 -0.05 -33.38 15.70
N ILE A 12 0.78 -33.36 16.75
CA ILE A 12 1.26 -32.12 17.38
C ILE A 12 2.31 -31.43 16.50
N PHE A 13 3.08 -32.19 15.72
CA PHE A 13 4.03 -31.63 14.74
C PHE A 13 3.37 -31.02 13.48
N LEU A 14 2.12 -31.35 13.18
CA LEU A 14 1.37 -30.77 12.06
C LEU A 14 0.73 -29.40 12.38
N LEU A 15 0.81 -28.94 13.63
CA LEU A 15 0.20 -27.67 14.07
C LEU A 15 1.14 -26.46 14.05
N PHE A 16 2.39 -26.63 13.63
CA PHE A 16 3.35 -25.52 13.41
C PHE A 16 3.72 -25.36 11.93
N ALA A 17 2.79 -25.63 11.01
CA ALA A 17 2.86 -24.95 9.73
C ALA A 17 2.52 -23.48 9.99
N GLY A 18 3.56 -22.67 10.24
CA GLY A 18 3.41 -21.22 10.37
C GLY A 18 2.65 -20.71 9.15
N VAL A 19 1.43 -20.21 9.37
CA VAL A 19 0.69 -19.51 8.33
C VAL A 19 1.40 -18.17 8.15
N SER A 20 2.34 -18.10 7.21
CA SER A 20 2.83 -16.82 6.71
C SER A 20 1.67 -16.16 5.98
N GLY A 21 0.93 -15.31 6.68
CA GLY A 21 -0.08 -14.46 6.05
C GLY A 21 0.60 -13.57 5.03
N VAL A 22 0.17 -13.64 3.77
CA VAL A 22 0.67 -12.75 2.72
C VAL A 22 -0.01 -11.40 2.90
N THR A 23 0.77 -10.36 3.20
CA THR A 23 0.28 -8.98 3.18
C THR A 23 -0.01 -8.59 1.73
N VAL A 24 -1.25 -8.22 1.44
CA VAL A 24 -1.67 -7.76 0.12
C VAL A 24 -2.26 -6.35 0.25
N LEU A 25 -1.70 -5.42 -0.50
CA LEU A 25 -2.26 -4.08 -0.63
C LEU A 25 -3.43 -4.11 -1.60
N THR A 26 -4.52 -3.41 -1.25
CA THR A 26 -5.71 -3.33 -2.11
C THR A 26 -5.90 -1.91 -2.62
N GLN A 27 -6.03 -1.77 -3.93
CA GLN A 27 -6.38 -0.53 -4.62
C GLN A 27 -7.44 -0.79 -5.69
N LYS A 28 -8.18 0.26 -6.05
CA LYS A 28 -9.06 0.20 -7.22
C LYS A 28 -8.20 0.15 -8.50
N PRO A 29 -8.42 -0.81 -9.41
CA PRO A 29 -7.53 -1.04 -10.56
C PRO A 29 -7.61 0.05 -11.63
N VAL A 30 -8.77 0.70 -11.78
CA VAL A 30 -9.00 1.71 -12.83
C VAL A 30 -9.81 2.87 -12.27
N LEU A 31 -9.34 4.08 -12.58
CA LEU A 31 -10.02 5.33 -12.32
C LEU A 31 -10.00 6.18 -13.59
N SER A 32 -11.17 6.65 -14.02
CA SER A 32 -11.30 7.57 -15.15
C SER A 32 -11.94 8.86 -14.64
N VAL A 33 -11.29 9.98 -14.91
CA VAL A 33 -11.71 11.33 -14.51
C VAL A 33 -11.49 12.29 -15.68
N ARG A 34 -12.25 13.39 -15.72
CA ARG A 34 -12.10 14.41 -16.75
C ARG A 34 -11.03 15.42 -16.37
N LYS A 35 -10.51 16.13 -17.38
CA LYS A 35 -9.59 17.25 -17.17
C LYS A 35 -10.23 18.29 -16.24
N GLY A 36 -9.48 18.77 -15.26
CA GLY A 36 -9.92 19.71 -14.25
C GLY A 36 -10.60 19.08 -13.02
N GLU A 37 -11.00 17.81 -13.08
CA GLU A 37 -11.59 17.11 -11.94
C GLU A 37 -10.52 16.69 -10.92
N THR A 38 -10.97 16.16 -9.77
CA THR A 38 -10.10 15.60 -8.74
C THR A 38 -10.13 14.08 -8.81
N ALA A 39 -8.98 13.45 -9.00
CA ALA A 39 -8.83 12.01 -8.84
C ALA A 39 -8.56 11.68 -7.37
N THR A 40 -9.26 10.66 -6.85
CA THR A 40 -9.04 10.11 -5.52
C THR A 40 -8.82 8.61 -5.65
N MET A 41 -7.68 8.13 -5.15
CA MET A 41 -7.31 6.72 -5.19
C MET A 41 -7.13 6.21 -3.77
N ASP A 42 -7.88 5.18 -3.42
CA ASP A 42 -7.80 4.51 -2.13
C ASP A 42 -6.73 3.41 -2.16
N CYS A 43 -6.04 3.25 -1.04
CA CYS A 43 -5.10 2.18 -0.77
C CYS A 43 -5.30 1.67 0.66
N ASN A 44 -5.64 0.39 0.78
CA ASN A 44 -5.66 -0.33 2.05
C ASN A 44 -4.36 -1.13 2.18
N LEU A 45 -3.61 -0.90 3.26
CA LEU A 45 -2.34 -1.56 3.55
C LEU A 45 -2.49 -2.99 4.10
N GLY A 46 -3.71 -3.53 4.12
CA GLY A 46 -4.03 -4.86 4.62
C GLY A 46 -3.79 -4.97 6.12
N THR A 47 -2.99 -5.96 6.50
CA THR A 47 -2.58 -6.23 7.88
C THR A 47 -1.50 -5.26 8.38
N VAL A 48 -0.89 -4.46 7.49
CA VAL A 48 0.15 -3.50 7.86
C VAL A 48 -0.49 -2.23 8.43
N THR A 49 -0.64 -2.23 9.75
CA THR A 49 -1.15 -1.08 10.51
C THR A 49 0.00 -0.22 11.02
N GLY A 50 -0.23 1.09 11.12
CA GLY A 50 0.73 2.04 11.72
C GLY A 50 1.95 2.36 10.85
N SER A 51 2.06 1.75 9.66
CA SER A 51 3.06 2.10 8.65
C SER A 51 2.56 3.22 7.75
N ALA A 52 3.46 3.76 6.94
CA ALA A 52 3.19 4.89 6.07
C ALA A 52 2.95 4.44 4.63
N ALA A 53 2.00 5.07 3.96
CA ALA A 53 1.80 4.92 2.53
C ALA A 53 2.84 5.73 1.75
N ARG A 54 3.49 5.08 0.79
CA ARG A 54 4.34 5.70 -0.22
C ARG A 54 3.65 5.59 -1.56
N TRP A 55 3.43 6.71 -2.23
CA TRP A 55 2.78 6.73 -3.53
C TRP A 55 3.80 6.88 -4.64
N TYR A 56 3.62 6.09 -5.69
CA TYR A 56 4.43 6.13 -6.90
C TYR A 56 3.56 6.38 -8.11
N LYS A 57 4.12 7.11 -9.08
CA LYS A 57 3.56 7.33 -10.41
C LYS A 57 4.44 6.63 -11.42
N GLN A 58 3.86 5.87 -12.33
CA GLN A 58 4.58 5.20 -13.41
C GLN A 58 3.80 5.31 -14.71
N ILE A 59 4.41 5.92 -15.72
CA ILE A 59 3.93 5.83 -17.10
C ILE A 59 4.30 4.43 -17.62
N PRO A 60 3.43 3.72 -18.34
CA PRO A 60 3.76 2.40 -18.89
C PRO A 60 5.09 2.40 -19.66
N GLY A 61 6.00 1.50 -19.29
CA GLY A 61 7.36 1.42 -19.85
C GLY A 61 8.38 2.43 -19.28
N GLY A 62 7.94 3.32 -18.38
CA GLY A 62 8.79 4.30 -17.70
C GLY A 62 9.29 3.83 -16.32
N VAL A 63 10.17 4.64 -15.73
CA VAL A 63 10.70 4.43 -14.37
C VAL A 63 9.68 4.94 -13.33
N PRO A 64 9.41 4.21 -12.24
CA PRO A 64 8.59 4.69 -11.15
C PRO A 64 9.13 5.99 -10.53
N GLN A 65 8.26 6.97 -10.36
CA GLN A 65 8.54 8.25 -9.73
C GLN A 65 7.90 8.28 -8.35
N PHE A 66 8.69 8.57 -7.32
CA PHE A 66 8.17 8.76 -5.96
C PHE A 66 7.39 10.07 -5.89
N VAL A 67 6.09 9.99 -5.56
CA VAL A 67 5.17 11.13 -5.50
C VAL A 67 5.21 11.74 -4.11
N LEU A 68 4.85 10.95 -3.09
CA LEU A 68 4.84 11.40 -1.70
C LEU A 68 4.82 10.22 -0.72
N TRP A 69 5.18 10.52 0.52
CA TRP A 69 5.06 9.67 1.69
C TRP A 69 4.12 10.34 2.70
N PHE A 70 3.24 9.55 3.32
CA PHE A 70 2.35 10.04 4.36
C PHE A 70 2.04 8.95 5.38
N ARG A 71 2.08 9.31 6.66
CA ARG A 71 1.64 8.47 7.80
C ARG A 71 0.52 9.18 8.53
N TYR A 72 -0.43 8.41 9.05
CA TYR A 72 -1.65 8.94 9.66
C TYR A 72 -1.43 9.95 10.81
N ASP A 73 -0.32 9.83 11.54
CA ASP A 73 0.08 10.71 12.66
C ASP A 73 0.99 11.87 12.24
N SER A 74 1.32 11.98 10.95
CA SER A 74 2.11 13.09 10.41
C SER A 74 1.22 14.29 10.12
N SER A 75 1.73 15.50 10.36
CA SER A 75 0.99 16.73 10.09
C SER A 75 0.79 17.02 8.60
N SER A 76 1.72 16.56 7.75
CA SER A 76 1.67 16.77 6.30
C SER A 76 2.47 15.70 5.52
N PRO A 77 2.18 15.51 4.22
CA PRO A 77 2.96 14.61 3.36
C PRO A 77 4.37 15.15 3.08
N THR A 78 5.33 14.24 2.91
CA THR A 78 6.66 14.55 2.36
C THR A 78 6.68 14.21 0.88
N TYR A 79 7.06 15.15 0.02
CA TYR A 79 6.98 14.99 -1.43
C TYR A 79 8.30 14.53 -2.05
N GLY A 80 8.19 13.80 -3.16
CA GLY A 80 9.32 13.55 -4.05
C GLY A 80 9.60 14.71 -4.99
N SER A 81 10.72 14.64 -5.71
CA SER A 81 11.12 15.67 -6.66
C SER A 81 10.08 15.85 -7.77
N GLY A 82 9.67 17.10 -8.03
CA GLY A 82 8.68 17.43 -9.06
C GLY A 82 7.22 17.28 -8.63
N PHE A 83 6.96 16.91 -7.36
CA PHE A 83 5.61 16.78 -6.80
C PHE A 83 5.42 17.75 -5.63
N SER A 84 4.22 18.30 -5.48
CA SER A 84 3.92 19.25 -4.41
C SER A 84 2.41 19.44 -4.20
N PHE A 85 2.09 20.07 -3.06
CA PHE A 85 0.79 20.66 -2.81
C PHE A 85 0.58 21.92 -3.69
N PRO A 86 -0.64 22.24 -4.16
CA PRO A 86 -1.92 21.56 -3.91
C PRO A 86 -2.25 20.43 -4.89
N LYS A 87 -1.39 20.19 -5.88
CA LYS A 87 -1.64 19.23 -6.96
C LYS A 87 -1.78 17.81 -6.43
N PHE A 88 -0.83 17.38 -5.60
CA PHE A 88 -0.82 16.07 -4.95
C PHE A 88 -0.96 16.25 -3.44
N THR A 89 -1.76 15.41 -2.79
CA THR A 89 -1.80 15.30 -1.33
C THR A 89 -2.28 13.91 -0.93
N SER A 90 -2.07 13.52 0.33
CA SER A 90 -2.60 12.28 0.88
C SER A 90 -3.32 12.50 2.19
N THR A 91 -4.38 11.74 2.38
CA THR A 91 -5.16 11.69 3.62
C THR A 91 -5.31 10.25 4.07
N HIS A 92 -5.80 10.04 5.29
CA HIS A 92 -6.05 8.72 5.83
C HIS A 92 -7.47 8.62 6.40
N GLN A 93 -8.00 7.41 6.50
CA GLN A 93 -9.27 7.11 7.18
C GLN A 93 -9.04 6.25 8.43
N SER A 94 -7.93 5.51 8.45
CA SER A 94 -7.49 4.68 9.57
C SER A 94 -5.96 4.67 9.58
N SER A 95 -5.36 3.87 10.46
CA SER A 95 -3.90 3.63 10.47
C SER A 95 -3.41 2.74 9.32
N SER A 96 -4.32 2.26 8.45
CA SER A 96 -4.02 1.38 7.30
C SER A 96 -4.72 1.79 6.00
N ASP A 97 -5.69 2.71 6.06
CA ASP A 97 -6.44 3.20 4.89
C ASP A 97 -5.98 4.59 4.52
N TYR A 98 -5.39 4.71 3.33
CA TYR A 98 -4.82 5.95 2.80
C TYR A 98 -5.45 6.30 1.46
N ARG A 99 -5.51 7.60 1.18
CA ARG A 99 -5.94 8.14 -0.11
C ARG A 99 -4.86 9.01 -0.73
N LEU A 100 -4.62 8.85 -2.02
CA LEU A 100 -3.94 9.84 -2.85
C LEU A 100 -4.99 10.70 -3.54
N ILE A 101 -4.82 12.01 -3.45
CA ILE A 101 -5.70 12.99 -4.07
C ILE A 101 -4.87 13.80 -5.07
N ILE A 102 -5.31 13.79 -6.33
CA ILE A 102 -4.72 14.57 -7.42
C ILE A 102 -5.75 15.60 -7.86
N LYS A 103 -5.48 16.88 -7.62
CA LYS A 103 -6.37 17.99 -7.98
C LYS A 103 -6.15 18.45 -9.42
N ASN A 104 -7.17 19.07 -10.02
CA ASN A 104 -7.11 19.71 -11.33
C ASN A 104 -6.41 18.82 -12.38
N VAL A 105 -6.92 17.60 -12.58
CA VAL A 105 -6.26 16.56 -13.40
C VAL A 105 -6.01 17.05 -14.83
N GLU A 106 -4.84 16.70 -15.37
CA GLU A 106 -4.40 17.02 -16.73
C GLU A 106 -3.95 15.75 -17.46
N GLU A 107 -3.75 15.83 -18.78
CA GLU A 107 -3.33 14.68 -19.59
C GLU A 107 -2.01 14.05 -19.10
N GLY A 108 -1.07 14.89 -18.64
CA GLY A 108 0.20 14.44 -18.07
C GLY A 108 0.06 13.68 -16.76
N ASP A 109 -1.10 13.68 -16.12
CA ASP A 109 -1.36 12.87 -14.92
C ASP A 109 -1.77 11.44 -15.26
N SER A 110 -2.08 11.13 -16.52
CA SER A 110 -2.43 9.77 -16.95
C SER A 110 -1.24 8.83 -16.78
N ALA A 111 -1.34 7.93 -15.80
CA ALA A 111 -0.30 7.00 -15.40
C ALA A 111 -0.88 5.90 -14.51
N VAL A 112 -0.09 4.87 -14.23
CA VAL A 112 -0.34 3.93 -13.14
C VAL A 112 0.11 4.58 -11.83
N TYR A 113 -0.75 4.61 -10.83
CA TYR A 113 -0.39 5.02 -9.48
C TYR A 113 -0.59 3.86 -8.53
N TYR A 114 0.46 3.55 -7.77
CA TYR A 114 0.41 2.46 -6.80
C TYR A 114 1.00 2.91 -5.46
N CYS A 115 0.46 2.33 -4.40
CA CYS A 115 0.94 2.53 -3.05
C CYS A 115 1.94 1.42 -2.67
N LYS A 116 2.84 1.76 -1.77
CA LYS A 116 3.89 0.90 -1.24
C LYS A 116 4.04 1.16 0.25
N THR A 117 4.26 0.12 1.04
CA THR A 117 4.48 0.22 2.49
C THR A 117 5.62 -0.69 2.94
N TRP A 118 6.10 -0.49 4.16
CA TRP A 118 7.05 -1.38 4.82
C TRP A 118 6.28 -2.30 5.77
N ASP A 119 6.41 -3.60 5.57
CA ASP A 119 5.82 -4.64 6.42
C ASP A 119 6.86 -5.14 7.42
N ASN A 120 6.68 -4.77 8.69
CA ASN A 120 7.58 -5.15 9.78
C ASN A 120 7.52 -6.65 10.12
N SER A 121 6.45 -7.36 9.75
CA SER A 121 6.31 -8.78 10.06
C SER A 121 7.28 -9.65 9.28
N VAL A 122 7.59 -9.22 8.05
CA VAL A 122 8.52 -9.90 7.13
C VAL A 122 9.78 -9.08 6.82
N ASN A 123 9.87 -7.84 7.31
CA ASN A 123 10.96 -6.88 7.03
C ASN A 123 11.17 -6.62 5.54
N GLU A 124 10.08 -6.41 4.81
CA GLU A 124 10.12 -6.18 3.37
C GLU A 124 9.18 -5.04 2.94
N TYR A 125 9.42 -4.53 1.73
CA TYR A 125 8.49 -3.62 1.10
C TYR A 125 7.44 -4.37 0.30
N VAL A 126 6.18 -3.99 0.52
CA VAL A 126 5.02 -4.52 -0.23
C VAL A 126 4.39 -3.39 -1.03
N SER A 127 4.02 -3.66 -2.28
CA SER A 127 3.30 -2.73 -3.15
C SER A 127 2.08 -3.40 -3.76
N GLN A 128 1.12 -2.59 -4.20
CA GLN A 128 0.07 -3.05 -5.10
C GLN A 128 0.62 -3.15 -6.53
#